data_AF-A0A2E1VV57-F1
#
_entry.id   AF-A0A2E1VV57-F1
#
_cell.length_a   1.000
_cell.length_b   1.000
_cell.length_c   1.000
_cell.angle_alpha   90.00
_cell.angle_beta   90.00
_cell.angle_gamma   90.00
#
_symmetry.space_group_name_H-M   'P 1'
#
loop_
_entity.id
_entity.type
_entity.pdbx_description
1 polymer ?
#
loop_
_entity_poly.entity_id
_entity_poly.type
_entity_poly.pdbx_seq_one_letter_code
_entity_poly.pdbx_strand_id
1 'polypeptide(L)'
;MARSPLGLLLPVLCAILVATPDATAAQRKKKEEPRPLSEMGVVSQDPQPIGDPALGNFAERFPDEEWHYLETTHFRIASSLEKMKLSNKDKKRLAPELEALAPYFPSLGMKPSSLPPEVYIVLTGMRLEKLYSEFQAIAQVTDADFPESRAAQKGQGAYMGDGPYLGEREKFEVVLHADRLDHMDFTEWQRGIRANDTVRWHNREPSKLIVSMPCVDGDLRQDRWLWPHLAHNMAHMLLDGYKFFAYDPPLWMAEGLALWFEKRIEPESWTRDGGEGVFFEPDRSKDWAEDARKLVRKKDHTSMIKLLAARGPADLDRAANVTAWSITSFLIEQHPDAYAKLIGAVKAQLDEQGYPTGRKLGALQRDQFRELWSWTPIQLEEAWIAWVNGETAEADSD
;
A
#
# COMPACT_ATOMS: atom_id res chain seq x y z
N MET A 1 47.44 23.03 -52.00
CA MET A 1 48.76 23.41 -51.46
C MET A 1 48.72 23.10 -49.96
N ALA A 2 49.33 22.00 -49.51
CA ALA A 2 50.65 21.98 -48.82
C ALA A 2 50.58 22.74 -47.47
N ARG A 3 50.85 22.19 -46.27
CA ARG A 3 51.61 21.02 -45.80
C ARG A 3 51.20 20.70 -44.34
N SER A 4 51.28 19.43 -43.97
CA SER A 4 51.42 18.96 -42.57
C SER A 4 52.89 19.08 -42.13
N PRO A 5 53.20 19.01 -40.81
CA PRO A 5 54.01 17.85 -40.41
C PRO A 5 53.65 17.18 -39.08
N LEU A 6 53.71 15.85 -39.13
CA LEU A 6 54.32 14.87 -38.20
C LEU A 6 54.24 15.10 -36.68
N GLY A 7 53.60 14.12 -36.02
CA GLY A 7 53.86 13.71 -34.64
C GLY A 7 53.76 12.18 -34.52
N LEU A 8 54.79 11.58 -33.92
CA LEU A 8 55.16 10.16 -33.91
C LEU A 8 54.09 9.11 -33.52
N LEU A 9 54.21 7.95 -34.17
CA LEU A 9 53.68 6.63 -33.80
C LEU A 9 54.48 5.99 -32.65
N LEU A 10 53.80 5.37 -31.69
CA LEU A 10 54.34 4.30 -30.84
C LEU A 10 53.36 3.10 -30.88
N PRO A 11 53.82 1.86 -31.15
CA PRO A 11 52.95 0.69 -31.20
C PRO A 11 52.80 0.08 -29.80
N VAL A 12 51.56 0.00 -29.29
CA VAL A 12 51.25 -0.82 -28.12
C VAL A 12 51.05 -2.26 -28.59
N LEU A 13 51.95 -3.14 -28.16
CA LEU A 13 51.84 -4.59 -28.30
C LEU A 13 50.56 -5.09 -27.58
N CYS A 14 49.62 -5.65 -28.34
CA CYS A 14 48.58 -6.51 -27.78
C CYS A 14 49.17 -7.89 -27.45
N ALA A 15 49.47 -8.13 -26.17
CA ALA A 15 49.72 -9.48 -25.68
C ALA A 15 48.37 -10.21 -25.50
N ILE A 16 48.16 -11.26 -26.30
CA ILE A 16 47.06 -12.22 -26.11
C ILE A 16 47.43 -13.10 -24.92
N LEU A 17 46.83 -12.82 -23.75
CA LEU A 17 46.84 -13.74 -22.63
C LEU A 17 45.76 -14.81 -22.86
N VAL A 18 46.20 -16.01 -23.21
CA VAL A 18 45.37 -17.22 -23.15
C VAL A 18 45.14 -17.52 -21.67
N ALA A 19 43.98 -17.12 -21.16
CA ALA A 19 43.53 -17.53 -19.83
C ALA A 19 43.16 -19.01 -19.88
N THR A 20 43.94 -19.85 -19.20
CA THR A 20 43.52 -21.20 -18.83
C THR A 20 42.28 -21.11 -17.94
N PRO A 21 41.26 -21.97 -18.11
CA PRO A 21 40.10 -21.98 -17.23
C PRO A 21 40.55 -22.45 -15.85
N ASP A 22 40.69 -21.50 -14.93
CA ASP A 22 41.07 -21.79 -13.56
C ASP A 22 39.92 -22.52 -12.88
N ALA A 23 40.17 -23.78 -12.55
CA ALA A 23 39.25 -24.69 -11.88
C ALA A 23 39.08 -24.28 -10.41
N THR A 24 38.46 -23.13 -10.14
CA THR A 24 38.15 -22.66 -8.78
C THR A 24 36.79 -21.96 -8.61
N ALA A 25 35.92 -21.99 -9.63
CA ALA A 25 34.53 -21.53 -9.49
C ALA A 25 33.63 -22.51 -8.68
N ALA A 26 34.09 -23.73 -8.43
CA ALA A 26 33.31 -24.77 -7.74
C ALA A 26 33.64 -24.93 -6.23
N GLN A 27 34.56 -24.14 -5.66
CA GLN A 27 35.08 -24.38 -4.30
C GLN A 27 35.17 -23.19 -3.35
N ARG A 28 34.40 -22.11 -3.56
CA ARG A 28 34.23 -21.05 -2.54
C ARG A 28 32.76 -20.66 -2.34
N LYS A 29 31.92 -21.59 -1.86
CA LYS A 29 30.81 -21.19 -0.98
C LYS A 29 31.38 -21.03 0.43
N LYS A 30 32.10 -19.94 0.69
CA LYS A 30 32.16 -19.43 2.06
C LYS A 30 30.70 -19.14 2.40
N LYS A 31 30.16 -19.81 3.42
CA LYS A 31 28.84 -19.52 3.97
C LYS A 31 28.96 -18.09 4.52
N GLU A 32 28.61 -17.10 3.70
CA GLU A 32 28.51 -15.73 4.20
C GLU A 32 27.51 -15.75 5.34
N GLU A 33 27.93 -15.21 6.49
CA GLU A 33 27.04 -15.10 7.63
C GLU A 33 25.86 -14.20 7.25
N PRO A 34 24.61 -14.59 7.58
CA PRO A 34 23.44 -13.78 7.30
C PRO A 34 23.59 -12.39 7.92
N ARG A 35 23.26 -11.33 7.16
CA ARG A 35 23.12 -9.98 7.73
C ARG A 35 21.97 -9.96 8.74
N PRO A 36 22.05 -9.14 9.80
CA PRO A 36 20.98 -9.06 10.79
C PRO A 36 19.73 -8.43 10.18
N LEU A 37 18.56 -9.01 10.45
CA LEU A 37 17.28 -8.53 9.92
C LEU A 37 16.91 -7.11 10.40
N SER A 38 17.51 -6.63 11.49
CA SER A 38 17.34 -5.25 11.96
C SER A 38 17.77 -4.21 10.93
N GLU A 39 18.70 -4.53 10.02
CA GLU A 39 19.09 -3.65 8.91
C GLU A 39 17.99 -3.52 7.83
N MET A 40 16.99 -4.40 7.85
CA MET A 40 15.77 -4.31 7.02
C MET A 40 14.59 -3.66 7.76
N GLY A 41 14.81 -3.16 8.98
CA GLY A 41 13.74 -2.61 9.82
C GLY A 41 12.93 -3.66 10.58
N VAL A 42 13.38 -4.92 10.65
CA VAL A 42 12.75 -5.93 11.51
C VAL A 42 13.09 -5.66 12.97
N VAL A 43 12.07 -5.50 13.79
CA VAL A 43 12.18 -5.26 15.24
C VAL A 43 12.18 -6.57 16.01
N SER A 44 11.27 -7.49 15.69
CA SER A 44 11.14 -8.80 16.35
C SER A 44 10.48 -9.83 15.42
N GLN A 45 10.77 -11.11 15.66
CA GLN A 45 10.08 -12.26 15.07
C GLN A 45 9.44 -13.15 16.15
N ASP A 46 9.41 -12.67 17.39
CA ASP A 46 8.83 -13.39 18.53
C ASP A 46 7.30 -13.30 18.49
N PRO A 47 6.58 -14.23 19.14
CA PRO A 47 5.14 -14.11 19.34
C PRO A 47 4.75 -12.78 19.97
N GLN A 48 3.74 -12.13 19.41
CA GLN A 48 3.31 -10.79 19.78
C GLN A 48 1.80 -10.71 20.01
N PRO A 49 1.34 -9.73 20.82
CA PRO A 49 -0.09 -9.46 20.94
C PRO A 49 -0.64 -8.98 19.60
N ILE A 50 -1.67 -9.67 19.10
CA ILE A 50 -2.42 -9.35 17.88
C ILE A 50 -3.90 -9.27 18.26
N GLY A 51 -4.63 -8.29 17.73
CA GLY A 51 -6.02 -8.04 18.11
C GLY A 51 -6.14 -7.23 19.41
N ASP A 52 -7.35 -7.08 19.93
CA ASP A 52 -7.62 -6.41 21.19
C ASP A 52 -7.02 -7.21 22.35
N PRO A 53 -6.01 -6.66 23.07
CA PRO A 53 -5.38 -7.36 24.17
C PRO A 53 -6.34 -7.62 25.34
N ALA A 54 -7.46 -6.89 25.45
CA ALA A 54 -8.48 -7.15 26.47
C ALA A 54 -9.22 -8.48 26.25
N LEU A 55 -9.17 -9.03 25.04
CA LEU A 55 -9.84 -10.28 24.67
C LEU A 55 -8.97 -11.52 24.86
N GLY A 56 -7.70 -11.35 25.27
CA GLY A 56 -6.76 -12.43 25.57
C GLY A 56 -5.57 -12.49 24.61
N ASN A 57 -4.79 -13.57 24.73
CA ASN A 57 -3.59 -13.78 23.92
C ASN A 57 -3.92 -14.54 22.62
N PHE A 58 -3.49 -13.99 21.48
CA PHE A 58 -3.69 -14.56 20.16
C PHE A 58 -3.10 -15.99 20.02
N ALA A 59 -1.86 -16.20 20.44
CA ALA A 59 -1.18 -17.49 20.32
C ALA A 59 -1.83 -18.58 21.19
N GLU A 60 -2.40 -18.20 22.33
CA GLU A 60 -3.16 -19.13 23.19
C GLU A 60 -4.51 -19.51 22.57
N ARG A 61 -5.10 -18.61 21.77
CA ARG A 61 -6.40 -18.82 21.13
C ARG A 61 -6.31 -19.74 19.91
N PHE A 62 -5.20 -19.70 19.19
CA PHE A 62 -4.94 -20.50 17.99
C PHE A 62 -3.69 -21.40 18.17
N PRO A 63 -3.71 -22.35 19.13
CA PRO A 63 -2.52 -23.14 19.48
C PRO A 63 -2.20 -24.27 18.48
N ASP A 64 -3.19 -24.67 17.67
CA ASP A 64 -3.08 -25.79 16.74
C ASP A 64 -2.47 -25.39 15.38
N GLU A 65 -2.29 -24.08 15.16
CA GLU A 65 -1.79 -23.51 13.92
C GLU A 65 -0.35 -22.99 14.08
N GLU A 66 0.49 -23.21 13.05
CA GLU A 66 1.85 -22.65 13.03
C GLU A 66 1.79 -21.18 12.59
N TRP A 67 1.89 -20.28 13.58
CA TRP A 67 1.93 -18.85 13.34
C TRP A 67 3.36 -18.32 13.25
N HIS A 68 3.64 -17.57 12.18
CA HIS A 68 4.85 -16.77 12.05
C HIS A 68 4.54 -15.32 12.41
N TYR A 69 5.43 -14.70 13.17
CA TYR A 69 5.30 -13.32 13.64
C TYR A 69 6.40 -12.44 13.07
N LEU A 70 6.06 -11.20 12.78
CA LEU A 70 7.01 -10.17 12.40
C LEU A 70 6.55 -8.80 12.90
N GLU A 71 7.44 -8.12 13.60
CA GLU A 71 7.29 -6.70 13.88
C GLU A 71 8.32 -5.92 13.09
N THR A 72 7.84 -4.86 12.46
CA THR A 72 8.66 -3.85 11.81
C THR A 72 8.48 -2.52 12.54
N THR A 73 9.01 -1.43 11.99
CA THR A 73 8.81 -0.09 12.58
C THR A 73 7.33 0.26 12.72
N HIS A 74 6.52 -0.01 11.70
CA HIS A 74 5.12 0.45 11.64
C HIS A 74 4.07 -0.66 11.74
N PHE A 75 4.48 -1.94 11.65
CA PHE A 75 3.55 -3.06 11.57
C PHE A 75 3.83 -4.16 12.59
N ARG A 76 2.75 -4.85 13.02
CA ARG A 76 2.79 -6.20 13.59
C ARG A 76 2.04 -7.15 12.67
N ILE A 77 2.66 -8.27 12.34
CA ILE A 77 2.14 -9.22 11.35
C ILE A 77 2.10 -10.60 12.00
N ALA A 78 0.95 -11.26 11.90
CA ALA A 78 0.81 -12.68 12.17
C ALA A 78 0.33 -13.40 10.89
N SER A 79 1.02 -14.47 10.53
CA SER A 79 0.73 -15.21 9.31
C SER A 79 0.83 -16.71 9.54
N SER A 80 -0.24 -17.44 9.25
CA SER A 80 -0.23 -18.91 9.16
C SER A 80 0.04 -19.42 7.74
N LEU A 81 0.37 -18.52 6.80
CA LEU A 81 0.63 -18.90 5.41
C LEU A 81 1.79 -19.90 5.28
N GLU A 82 1.53 -20.94 4.49
CA GLU A 82 2.57 -21.88 4.08
C GLU A 82 3.61 -21.22 3.15
N LYS A 83 4.63 -22.02 2.77
CA LYS A 83 5.64 -21.62 1.81
C LYS A 83 5.04 -21.07 0.51
N MET A 84 5.58 -19.95 0.04
CA MET A 84 5.20 -19.35 -1.24
C MET A 84 5.93 -20.04 -2.38
N LYS A 85 5.20 -20.78 -3.23
CA LYS A 85 5.78 -21.39 -4.44
C LYS A 85 6.09 -20.32 -5.48
N LEU A 86 7.27 -20.40 -6.11
CA LEU A 86 7.73 -19.43 -7.12
C LEU A 86 7.74 -20.06 -8.51
N SER A 87 6.82 -19.62 -9.38
CA SER A 87 6.91 -19.92 -10.81
C SER A 87 8.06 -19.16 -11.47
N ASN A 88 8.43 -19.51 -12.70
CA ASN A 88 9.42 -18.72 -13.46
C ASN A 88 8.98 -17.28 -13.70
N LYS A 89 7.66 -17.02 -13.81
CA LYS A 89 7.12 -15.67 -13.92
C LYS A 89 7.27 -14.91 -12.61
N ASP A 90 7.01 -15.56 -11.46
CA ASP A 90 7.20 -14.95 -10.14
C ASP A 90 8.65 -14.60 -9.90
N LYS A 91 9.60 -15.51 -10.20
CA LYS A 91 11.03 -15.20 -10.04
C LYS A 91 11.48 -13.99 -10.84
N LYS A 92 10.90 -13.77 -12.03
CA LYS A 92 11.18 -12.58 -12.85
C LYS A 92 10.55 -11.32 -12.25
N ARG A 93 9.28 -11.41 -11.84
CA ARG A 93 8.52 -10.31 -11.21
C ARG A 93 9.15 -9.85 -9.90
N LEU A 94 9.55 -10.81 -9.07
CA LEU A 94 10.09 -10.63 -7.73
C LEU A 94 11.62 -10.48 -7.70
N ALA A 95 12.29 -10.44 -8.85
CA ALA A 95 13.75 -10.43 -8.90
C ALA A 95 14.39 -9.34 -8.01
N PRO A 96 13.90 -8.07 -8.00
CA PRO A 96 14.46 -7.04 -7.13
C PRO A 96 14.28 -7.34 -5.64
N GLU A 97 13.13 -7.91 -5.25
CA GLU A 97 12.84 -8.24 -3.85
C GLU A 97 13.62 -9.47 -3.37
N LEU A 98 13.77 -10.48 -4.24
CA LEU A 98 14.61 -11.65 -3.98
C LEU A 98 16.09 -11.26 -3.85
N GLU A 99 16.56 -10.31 -4.66
CA GLU A 99 17.91 -9.75 -4.56
C GLU A 99 18.11 -9.01 -3.22
N ALA A 100 17.11 -8.22 -2.79
CA ALA A 100 17.14 -7.54 -1.51
C ALA A 100 17.13 -8.50 -0.30
N LEU A 101 16.46 -9.65 -0.41
CA LEU A 101 16.42 -10.69 0.63
C LEU A 101 17.69 -11.54 0.71
N ALA A 102 18.41 -11.71 -0.42
CA ALA A 102 19.52 -12.66 -0.51
C ALA A 102 20.64 -12.48 0.54
N PRO A 103 21.06 -11.25 0.92
CA PRO A 103 22.08 -11.06 1.96
C PRO A 103 21.64 -11.48 3.37
N TYR A 104 20.34 -11.52 3.64
CA TYR A 104 19.75 -11.86 4.94
C TYR A 104 19.36 -13.33 5.02
N PHE A 105 19.12 -13.96 3.87
CA PHE A 105 18.81 -15.39 3.76
C PHE A 105 19.73 -16.09 2.76
N PRO A 106 21.06 -16.22 3.03
CA PRO A 106 21.99 -16.85 2.09
C PRO A 106 21.64 -18.30 1.73
N SER A 107 20.91 -19.00 2.60
CA SER A 107 20.42 -20.37 2.39
C SER A 107 19.38 -20.48 1.28
N LEU A 108 18.65 -19.39 0.97
CA LEU A 108 17.63 -19.34 -0.07
C LEU A 108 18.22 -19.54 -1.47
N GLY A 109 19.49 -19.13 -1.64
CA GLY A 109 20.19 -19.11 -2.93
C GLY A 109 19.64 -18.03 -3.89
N MET A 110 20.25 -17.89 -5.06
CA MET A 110 19.93 -16.80 -5.99
C MET A 110 18.62 -16.99 -6.78
N LYS A 111 18.09 -18.21 -6.86
CA LYS A 111 16.92 -18.54 -7.68
C LYS A 111 16.00 -19.55 -6.98
N PRO A 112 15.52 -19.24 -5.76
CA PRO A 112 14.70 -20.16 -4.99
C PRO A 112 13.49 -20.66 -5.79
N SER A 113 13.08 -21.90 -5.57
CA SER A 113 11.80 -22.44 -6.10
C SER A 113 10.61 -22.11 -5.21
N SER A 114 10.85 -21.72 -3.96
CA SER A 114 9.85 -21.26 -3.01
C SER A 114 10.48 -20.39 -1.94
N LEU A 115 9.69 -19.53 -1.30
CA LEU A 115 10.06 -18.88 -0.04
C LEU A 115 9.45 -19.68 1.12
N PRO A 116 10.23 -20.09 2.13
CA PRO A 116 9.66 -20.67 3.33
C PRO A 116 8.89 -19.58 4.13
N PRO A 117 7.95 -19.95 5.01
CA PRO A 117 7.07 -19.00 5.69
C PRO A 117 7.82 -17.87 6.42
N GLU A 118 8.93 -18.19 7.08
CA GLU A 118 9.75 -17.23 7.83
C GLU A 118 10.44 -16.18 6.93
N VAL A 119 10.69 -16.51 5.66
CA VAL A 119 11.20 -15.55 4.66
C VAL A 119 10.03 -14.81 4.01
N TYR A 120 8.90 -15.49 3.80
CA TYR A 120 7.73 -14.89 3.17
C TYR A 120 7.13 -13.77 4.03
N ILE A 121 7.03 -13.98 5.35
CA ILE A 121 6.55 -12.92 6.25
C ILE A 121 7.48 -11.70 6.25
N VAL A 122 8.81 -11.90 6.16
CA VAL A 122 9.78 -10.80 6.04
C VAL A 122 9.60 -10.04 4.72
N LEU A 123 9.40 -10.74 3.59
CA LEU A 123 9.06 -10.10 2.33
C LEU A 123 7.79 -9.24 2.45
N THR A 124 6.75 -9.76 3.10
CA THR A 124 5.51 -9.02 3.36
C THR A 124 5.77 -7.77 4.20
N GLY A 125 6.55 -7.88 5.27
CA GLY A 125 6.94 -6.74 6.11
C GLY A 125 7.68 -5.65 5.33
N MET A 126 8.69 -6.01 4.53
CA MET A 126 9.41 -5.05 3.68
C MET A 126 8.48 -4.28 2.74
N ARG A 127 7.52 -4.99 2.16
CA ARG A 127 6.57 -4.42 1.21
C ARG A 127 5.57 -3.49 1.89
N LEU A 128 5.13 -3.82 3.09
CA LEU A 128 4.27 -2.96 3.92
C LEU A 128 5.01 -1.69 4.35
N GLU A 129 6.27 -1.78 4.78
CA GLU A 129 7.10 -0.62 5.10
C GLU A 129 7.32 0.28 3.88
N LYS A 130 7.53 -0.30 2.70
CA LYS A 130 7.58 0.44 1.43
C LYS A 130 6.25 1.13 1.13
N LEU A 131 5.12 0.45 1.34
CA LEU A 131 3.78 1.02 1.12
C LEU A 131 3.51 2.19 2.07
N TYR A 132 3.85 2.05 3.35
CA TYR A 132 3.77 3.11 4.35
C TYR A 132 4.60 4.34 3.95
N SER A 133 5.85 4.12 3.51
CA SER A 133 6.73 5.19 3.04
C SER A 133 6.19 5.88 1.77
N GLU A 134 5.61 5.12 0.83
CA GLU A 134 4.96 5.69 -0.35
C GLU A 134 3.72 6.51 0.01
N PHE A 135 2.91 6.06 0.98
CA PHE A 135 1.79 6.84 1.50
C PHE A 135 2.27 8.15 2.14
N GLN A 136 3.31 8.10 2.98
CA GLN A 136 3.92 9.29 3.56
C GLN A 136 4.40 10.28 2.50
N ALA A 137 4.99 9.79 1.41
CA ALA A 137 5.40 10.64 0.29
C ALA A 137 4.20 11.30 -0.41
N ILE A 138 3.08 10.59 -0.59
CA ILE A 138 1.84 11.15 -1.15
C ILE A 138 1.23 12.20 -0.22
N ALA A 139 1.19 11.92 1.08
CA ALA A 139 0.66 12.83 2.09
C ALA A 139 1.63 13.97 2.45
N GLN A 140 2.87 13.91 1.95
CA GLN A 140 3.96 14.85 2.23
C GLN A 140 4.23 15.04 3.73
N VAL A 141 4.31 13.91 4.44
CA VAL A 141 4.59 13.83 5.87
C VAL A 141 5.69 12.81 6.12
N THR A 142 6.22 12.83 7.32
CA THR A 142 7.21 11.89 7.86
C THR A 142 6.79 11.48 9.26
N ASP A 143 7.44 10.46 9.83
CA ASP A 143 7.16 10.03 11.21
C ASP A 143 7.33 11.16 12.23
N ALA A 144 8.24 12.11 11.96
CA ALA A 144 8.50 13.25 12.82
C ALA A 144 7.34 14.26 12.90
N ASP A 145 6.40 14.22 11.96
CA ASP A 145 5.21 15.08 11.97
C ASP A 145 4.12 14.59 12.93
N PHE A 146 4.22 13.33 13.38
CA PHE A 146 3.24 12.70 14.25
C PHE A 146 3.70 12.77 15.71
N PRO A 147 2.82 13.16 16.65
CA PRO A 147 3.21 13.26 18.05
C PRO A 147 3.25 11.88 18.70
N GLU A 148 4.11 11.70 19.71
CA GLU A 148 4.07 10.53 20.60
C GLU A 148 2.69 10.35 21.27
N SER A 149 2.02 11.47 21.57
CA SER A 149 0.62 11.49 21.98
C SER A 149 -0.02 12.85 21.75
N ARG A 150 -1.35 12.89 21.65
CA ARG A 150 -2.11 14.15 21.60
C ARG A 150 -1.79 15.09 22.77
N ALA A 151 -1.63 14.53 23.97
CA ALA A 151 -1.27 15.28 25.17
C ALA A 151 0.12 15.91 25.06
N ALA A 152 1.08 15.21 24.44
CA ALA A 152 2.44 15.73 24.22
C ALA A 152 2.45 16.96 23.30
N GLN A 153 1.51 17.05 22.36
CA GLN A 153 1.39 18.20 21.45
C GLN A 153 0.93 19.49 22.17
N LYS A 154 0.32 19.41 23.36
CA LYS A 154 -0.19 20.56 24.14
C LYS A 154 -1.03 21.56 23.32
N GLY A 155 -1.73 21.08 22.29
CA GLY A 155 -2.55 21.90 21.39
C GLY A 155 -1.76 22.82 20.45
N GLN A 156 -0.46 22.64 20.30
CA GLN A 156 0.37 23.45 19.39
C GLN A 156 0.39 22.85 17.97
N GLY A 157 0.21 23.70 16.96
CA GLY A 157 0.28 23.30 15.55
C GLY A 157 -0.99 22.63 15.02
N ALA A 158 -0.91 22.13 13.78
CA ALA A 158 -2.00 21.41 13.13
C ALA A 158 -2.28 20.07 13.82
N TYR A 159 -3.53 19.61 13.78
CA TYR A 159 -3.85 18.27 14.26
C TYR A 159 -3.15 17.21 13.40
N MET A 160 -2.40 16.33 14.06
CA MET A 160 -1.63 15.24 13.46
C MET A 160 -1.94 13.89 14.13
N GLY A 161 -3.13 13.75 14.74
CA GLY A 161 -3.54 12.51 15.39
C GLY A 161 -3.11 12.39 16.86
N ASP A 162 -3.23 11.17 17.37
CA ASP A 162 -3.12 10.84 18.78
C ASP A 162 -1.89 9.98 19.12
N GLY A 163 -1.09 9.59 18.13
CA GLY A 163 0.14 8.82 18.30
C GLY A 163 1.04 8.80 17.06
N PRO A 164 2.19 8.10 17.14
CA PRO A 164 3.27 8.24 16.16
C PRO A 164 3.03 7.46 14.85
N TYR A 165 2.05 6.56 14.80
CA TYR A 165 1.82 5.67 13.66
C TYR A 165 0.77 6.27 12.72
N LEU A 166 1.19 7.24 11.91
CA LEU A 166 0.30 8.10 11.11
C LEU A 166 -0.79 8.82 11.93
N GLY A 167 -0.71 8.86 13.26
CA GLY A 167 -1.75 9.41 14.13
C GLY A 167 -2.42 8.36 15.01
N GLU A 168 -2.24 7.07 14.75
CA GLU A 168 -2.62 5.99 15.66
C GLU A 168 -1.59 5.83 16.80
N ARG A 169 -2.05 5.35 17.96
CA ARG A 169 -1.18 5.14 19.14
C ARG A 169 -0.36 3.87 19.03
N GLU A 170 -0.85 2.89 18.28
CA GLU A 170 -0.23 1.59 18.10
C GLU A 170 0.01 1.30 16.62
N LYS A 171 0.93 0.36 16.37
CA LYS A 171 1.26 -0.13 15.03
C LYS A 171 0.04 -0.72 14.32
N PHE A 172 0.05 -0.64 12.99
CA PHE A 172 -0.93 -1.32 12.15
C PHE A 172 -0.77 -2.83 12.26
N GLU A 173 -1.87 -3.58 12.28
CA GLU A 173 -1.82 -5.04 12.37
C GLU A 173 -2.33 -5.73 11.11
N VAL A 174 -1.62 -6.78 10.72
CA VAL A 174 -1.96 -7.62 9.56
C VAL A 174 -2.04 -9.07 10.01
N VAL A 175 -3.17 -9.72 9.76
CA VAL A 175 -3.38 -11.13 10.09
C VAL A 175 -3.73 -11.91 8.82
N LEU A 176 -2.85 -12.82 8.41
CA LEU A 176 -2.99 -13.61 7.19
C LEU A 176 -3.27 -15.07 7.54
N HIS A 177 -4.46 -15.56 7.17
CA HIS A 177 -4.91 -16.89 7.53
C HIS A 177 -4.79 -17.85 6.33
N ALA A 178 -4.11 -18.98 6.54
CA ALA A 178 -4.07 -20.09 5.58
C ALA A 178 -5.34 -20.95 5.58
N ASP A 179 -6.25 -20.74 6.54
CA ASP A 179 -7.56 -21.36 6.61
C ASP A 179 -8.68 -20.32 6.80
N ARG A 180 -9.86 -20.58 6.22
CA ARG A 180 -11.01 -19.67 6.29
C ARG A 180 -11.71 -19.71 7.65
N LEU A 181 -11.76 -20.87 8.30
CA LEU A 181 -12.40 -21.01 9.61
C LEU A 181 -11.60 -20.27 10.67
N ASP A 182 -10.26 -20.32 10.62
CA ASP A 182 -9.43 -19.53 11.53
C ASP A 182 -9.68 -18.03 11.39
N HIS A 183 -9.85 -17.55 10.16
CA HIS A 183 -10.21 -16.15 9.91
C HIS A 183 -11.60 -15.82 10.49
N MET A 184 -12.60 -16.68 10.24
CA MET A 184 -13.95 -16.50 10.79
C MET A 184 -13.95 -16.52 12.31
N ASP A 185 -13.17 -17.39 12.93
CA ASP A 185 -13.09 -17.54 14.38
C ASP A 185 -12.28 -16.40 15.02
N PHE A 186 -11.25 -15.90 14.33
CA PHE A 186 -10.52 -14.69 14.74
C PHE A 186 -11.40 -13.45 14.69
N THR A 187 -12.14 -13.26 13.60
CA THR A 187 -13.06 -12.11 13.46
C THR A 187 -14.23 -12.20 14.43
N GLU A 188 -14.75 -13.40 14.70
CA GLU A 188 -15.79 -13.60 15.72
C GLU A 188 -15.27 -13.24 17.11
N TRP A 189 -14.07 -13.73 17.45
CA TRP A 189 -13.45 -13.43 18.73
C TRP A 189 -13.20 -11.93 18.90
N GLN A 190 -12.66 -11.26 17.88
CA GLN A 190 -12.24 -9.86 17.95
C GLN A 190 -13.38 -8.85 17.77
N ARG A 191 -14.41 -9.20 17.00
CA ARG A 191 -15.46 -8.27 16.55
C ARG A 191 -16.88 -8.76 16.80
N GLY A 192 -17.06 -10.00 17.25
CA GLY A 192 -18.38 -10.61 17.41
C GLY A 192 -19.09 -10.91 16.07
N ILE A 193 -18.36 -10.86 14.94
CA ILE A 193 -18.91 -11.16 13.61
C ILE A 193 -18.11 -12.28 12.96
N ARG A 194 -18.79 -13.25 12.35
CA ARG A 194 -18.13 -14.30 11.55
C ARG A 194 -18.02 -13.83 10.11
N ALA A 195 -16.94 -13.13 9.79
CA ALA A 195 -16.68 -12.66 8.43
C ALA A 195 -16.01 -13.75 7.59
N ASN A 196 -16.51 -13.99 6.38
CA ASN A 196 -15.91 -14.94 5.44
C ASN A 196 -14.90 -14.29 4.50
N ASP A 197 -14.91 -12.97 4.36
CA ASP A 197 -14.05 -12.20 3.47
C ASP A 197 -13.13 -11.27 4.27
N THR A 198 -12.11 -10.70 3.62
CA THR A 198 -11.20 -9.73 4.26
C THR A 198 -11.96 -8.64 4.99
N VAL A 199 -11.57 -8.37 6.24
CA VAL A 199 -12.15 -7.30 7.05
C VAL A 199 -11.08 -6.38 7.59
N ARG A 200 -11.44 -5.10 7.71
CA ARG A 200 -10.64 -4.03 8.30
C ARG A 200 -11.42 -3.42 9.44
N TRP A 201 -10.77 -3.11 10.55
CA TRP A 201 -11.41 -2.39 11.65
C TRP A 201 -10.43 -1.62 12.51
N HIS A 202 -10.99 -0.74 13.34
CA HIS A 202 -10.27 -0.02 14.38
C HIS A 202 -10.59 -0.56 15.77
N ASN A 203 -9.55 -0.76 16.57
CA ASN A 203 -9.64 -0.99 18.00
C ASN A 203 -9.39 0.32 18.73
N ARG A 204 -10.45 0.94 19.27
CA ARG A 204 -10.40 2.28 19.87
C ARG A 204 -9.41 2.40 21.04
N GLU A 205 -9.30 1.35 21.85
CA GLU A 205 -8.29 1.18 22.89
C GLU A 205 -7.61 -0.17 22.58
N PRO A 206 -6.32 -0.21 22.24
CA PRO A 206 -5.30 0.84 22.38
C PRO A 206 -5.17 1.87 21.25
N SER A 207 -6.10 1.95 20.28
CA SER A 207 -5.99 2.75 19.04
C SER A 207 -5.01 2.17 18.02
N LYS A 208 -5.50 1.16 17.31
CA LYS A 208 -4.84 0.54 16.16
C LYS A 208 -5.85 0.11 15.11
N LEU A 209 -5.39 0.08 13.87
CA LEU A 209 -6.12 -0.47 12.73
C LEU A 209 -5.61 -1.88 12.43
N ILE A 210 -6.53 -2.78 12.13
CA ILE A 210 -6.27 -4.19 11.86
C ILE A 210 -6.90 -4.57 10.54
N VAL A 211 -6.14 -5.29 9.69
CA VAL A 211 -6.69 -6.06 8.57
C VAL A 211 -6.51 -7.55 8.86
N SER A 212 -7.58 -8.31 8.70
CA SER A 212 -7.55 -9.77 8.72
C SER A 212 -8.02 -10.32 7.38
N MET A 213 -7.23 -11.23 6.81
CA MET A 213 -7.43 -11.74 5.46
C MET A 213 -7.45 -13.26 5.44
N PRO A 214 -8.49 -13.89 4.88
CA PRO A 214 -8.45 -15.30 4.57
C PRO A 214 -7.77 -15.53 3.21
N CYS A 215 -6.53 -16.00 3.22
CA CYS A 215 -5.69 -16.13 2.02
C CYS A 215 -5.92 -17.45 1.26
N VAL A 216 -7.16 -17.92 1.22
CA VAL A 216 -7.49 -19.27 0.74
C VAL A 216 -8.35 -19.29 -0.51
N ASP A 217 -8.85 -18.13 -0.95
CA ASP A 217 -9.53 -18.01 -2.24
C ASP A 217 -8.59 -18.35 -3.39
N GLY A 218 -9.15 -18.86 -4.48
CA GLY A 218 -8.37 -19.45 -5.58
C GLY A 218 -7.25 -18.52 -6.11
N ASP A 219 -7.55 -17.23 -6.23
CA ASP A 219 -6.57 -16.22 -6.63
C ASP A 219 -5.65 -15.82 -5.45
N LEU A 220 -6.19 -15.62 -4.24
CA LEU A 220 -5.44 -15.15 -3.06
C LEU A 220 -4.42 -16.16 -2.48
N ARG A 221 -4.42 -17.43 -2.93
CA ARG A 221 -3.34 -18.39 -2.62
C ARG A 221 -2.02 -18.08 -3.32
N GLN A 222 -2.05 -17.24 -4.35
CA GLN A 222 -0.87 -16.86 -5.12
C GLN A 222 -0.47 -15.44 -4.76
N ASP A 223 0.80 -15.24 -4.40
CA ASP A 223 1.37 -13.92 -4.07
C ASP A 223 1.06 -12.83 -5.10
N ARG A 224 1.00 -13.21 -6.37
CA ARG A 224 0.63 -12.33 -7.47
C ARG A 224 -0.69 -11.58 -7.23
N TRP A 225 -1.65 -12.21 -6.58
CA TRP A 225 -2.97 -11.63 -6.28
C TRP A 225 -3.10 -11.26 -4.80
N LEU A 226 -2.44 -12.01 -3.90
CA LEU A 226 -2.49 -11.71 -2.47
C LEU A 226 -1.84 -10.37 -2.14
N TRP A 227 -0.64 -10.10 -2.66
CA TRP A 227 0.06 -8.86 -2.37
C TRP A 227 -0.70 -7.60 -2.80
N PRO A 228 -1.19 -7.46 -4.06
CA PRO A 228 -1.98 -6.29 -4.43
C PRO A 228 -3.29 -6.19 -3.63
N HIS A 229 -3.93 -7.29 -3.27
CA HIS A 229 -5.12 -7.28 -2.39
C HIS A 229 -4.79 -6.77 -0.98
N LEU A 230 -3.69 -7.21 -0.38
CA LEU A 230 -3.21 -6.69 0.90
C LEU A 230 -2.84 -5.21 0.80
N ALA A 231 -2.14 -4.79 -0.26
CA ALA A 231 -1.78 -3.40 -0.48
C ALA A 231 -3.00 -2.49 -0.64
N HIS A 232 -4.05 -2.94 -1.33
CA HIS A 232 -5.33 -2.24 -1.43
C HIS A 232 -5.94 -2.03 -0.03
N ASN A 233 -6.07 -3.09 0.75
CA ASN A 233 -6.64 -3.02 2.10
C ASN A 233 -5.80 -2.15 3.04
N MET A 234 -4.48 -2.22 2.91
CA MET A 234 -3.58 -1.42 3.72
C MET A 234 -3.62 0.05 3.31
N ALA A 235 -3.77 0.38 2.02
CA ALA A 235 -3.93 1.77 1.58
C ALA A 235 -5.17 2.44 2.20
N HIS A 236 -6.29 1.71 2.32
CA HIS A 236 -7.45 2.16 3.10
C HIS A 236 -7.06 2.43 4.56
N MET A 237 -6.42 1.48 5.24
CA MET A 237 -6.00 1.64 6.63
C MET A 237 -5.03 2.81 6.83
N LEU A 238 -4.07 3.02 5.94
CA LEU A 238 -3.11 4.13 6.04
C LEU A 238 -3.82 5.49 5.91
N LEU A 239 -4.79 5.61 5.00
CA LEU A 239 -5.62 6.81 4.88
C LEU A 239 -6.57 7.00 6.07
N ASP A 240 -7.16 5.92 6.56
CA ASP A 240 -8.03 5.91 7.72
C ASP A 240 -7.29 6.37 8.98
N GLY A 241 -6.10 5.80 9.20
CA GLY A 241 -5.23 6.10 10.33
C GLY A 241 -4.53 7.45 10.24
N TYR A 242 -4.39 8.03 9.05
CA TYR A 242 -3.77 9.33 8.87
C TYR A 242 -4.50 10.41 9.67
N LYS A 243 -3.82 10.96 10.68
CA LYS A 243 -4.32 11.86 11.72
C LYS A 243 -5.40 11.24 12.61
N PHE A 244 -5.25 9.97 12.96
CA PHE A 244 -6.16 9.17 13.80
C PHE A 244 -7.51 8.85 13.13
N PHE A 245 -7.93 7.60 13.26
CA PHE A 245 -9.19 7.12 12.73
C PHE A 245 -10.37 7.49 13.64
N ALA A 246 -11.02 8.60 13.32
CA ALA A 246 -12.26 9.03 13.96
C ALA A 246 -13.50 8.94 13.05
N TYR A 247 -13.29 8.89 11.75
CA TYR A 247 -14.32 8.84 10.72
C TYR A 247 -13.72 8.37 9.40
N ASP A 248 -14.58 7.80 8.55
CA ASP A 248 -14.20 7.34 7.22
C ASP A 248 -13.89 8.53 6.29
N PRO A 249 -12.80 8.47 5.51
CA PRO A 249 -12.53 9.44 4.46
C PRO A 249 -13.61 9.38 3.35
N PRO A 250 -13.67 10.39 2.46
CA PRO A 250 -14.53 10.36 1.30
C PRO A 250 -14.28 9.11 0.45
N LEU A 251 -15.34 8.36 0.14
CA LEU A 251 -15.23 7.02 -0.44
C LEU A 251 -14.44 6.99 -1.76
N TRP A 252 -14.66 7.98 -2.65
CA TRP A 252 -13.92 8.06 -3.92
C TRP A 252 -12.41 8.23 -3.72
N MET A 253 -11.99 8.92 -2.66
CA MET A 253 -10.59 9.17 -2.36
C MET A 253 -9.96 7.92 -1.75
N ALA A 254 -10.68 7.26 -0.83
CA ALA A 254 -10.25 6.01 -0.21
C ALA A 254 -10.05 4.91 -1.26
N GLU A 255 -11.08 4.65 -2.06
CA GLU A 255 -11.03 3.63 -3.10
C GLU A 255 -10.11 4.02 -4.25
N GLY A 256 -10.10 5.28 -4.66
CA GLY A 256 -9.20 5.77 -5.69
C GLY A 256 -7.73 5.56 -5.32
N LEU A 257 -7.35 5.83 -4.06
CA LEU A 257 -5.99 5.62 -3.55
C LEU A 257 -5.66 4.12 -3.42
N ALA A 258 -6.57 3.32 -2.89
CA ALA A 258 -6.38 1.88 -2.75
C ALA A 258 -6.17 1.20 -4.12
N LEU A 259 -7.00 1.54 -5.10
CA LEU A 259 -6.87 1.09 -6.48
C LEU A 259 -5.60 1.63 -7.15
N TRP A 260 -5.16 2.83 -6.81
CA TRP A 260 -3.91 3.40 -7.35
C TRP A 260 -2.69 2.57 -6.94
N PHE A 261 -2.59 2.20 -5.66
CA PHE A 261 -1.54 1.28 -5.20
C PHE A 261 -1.67 -0.10 -5.83
N GLU A 262 -2.87 -0.67 -5.81
CA GLU A 262 -3.14 -2.02 -6.32
C GLU A 262 -2.72 -2.17 -7.80
N LYS A 263 -3.16 -1.24 -8.65
CA LYS A 263 -2.90 -1.30 -10.10
C LYS A 263 -1.44 -1.07 -10.47
N ARG A 264 -0.67 -0.36 -9.64
CA ARG A 264 0.79 -0.21 -9.82
C ARG A 264 1.53 -1.51 -9.52
N ILE A 265 1.02 -2.32 -8.60
CA ILE A 265 1.61 -3.60 -8.20
C ILE A 265 1.28 -4.68 -9.24
N GLU A 266 0.01 -4.85 -9.55
CA GLU A 266 -0.47 -5.83 -10.53
C GLU A 266 -1.65 -5.22 -11.31
N PRO A 267 -1.44 -4.76 -12.56
CA PRO A 267 -2.48 -4.08 -13.33
C PRO A 267 -3.75 -4.92 -13.57
N GLU A 268 -3.64 -6.24 -13.54
CA GLU A 268 -4.78 -7.17 -13.63
C GLU A 268 -5.56 -7.32 -12.32
N SER A 269 -4.98 -6.95 -11.18
CA SER A 269 -5.62 -7.10 -9.88
C SER A 269 -6.73 -6.08 -9.71
N TRP A 270 -7.85 -6.51 -9.12
CA TRP A 270 -8.92 -5.61 -8.76
C TRP A 270 -9.63 -6.10 -7.50
N THR A 271 -9.35 -5.42 -6.39
CA THR A 271 -10.06 -5.57 -5.14
C THR A 271 -11.25 -4.63 -5.15
N ARG A 272 -12.38 -5.10 -4.60
CA ARG A 272 -13.57 -4.29 -4.39
C ARG A 272 -14.02 -4.45 -2.97
N ASP A 273 -14.32 -3.34 -2.31
CA ASP A 273 -15.05 -3.41 -1.05
C ASP A 273 -16.46 -3.94 -1.31
N GLY A 274 -16.82 -4.95 -0.52
CA GLY A 274 -18.14 -5.58 -0.55
C GLY A 274 -19.06 -4.99 0.52
N GLY A 275 -20.36 -5.05 0.25
CA GLY A 275 -21.40 -5.01 1.27
C GLY A 275 -22.17 -6.33 1.27
N GLU A 276 -22.87 -6.63 2.36
CA GLU A 276 -23.69 -7.83 2.45
C GLU A 276 -24.67 -7.91 1.26
N GLY A 277 -24.63 -9.03 0.52
CA GLY A 277 -25.52 -9.29 -0.61
C GLY A 277 -25.11 -8.69 -1.97
N VAL A 278 -23.92 -8.09 -2.10
CA VAL A 278 -23.46 -7.53 -3.37
C VAL A 278 -22.57 -8.52 -4.13
N PHE A 279 -23.06 -9.03 -5.27
CA PHE A 279 -22.29 -9.88 -6.17
C PHE A 279 -21.64 -9.07 -7.28
N PHE A 280 -20.38 -9.37 -7.60
CA PHE A 280 -19.65 -8.70 -8.67
C PHE A 280 -18.93 -9.71 -9.58
N GLU A 281 -19.01 -9.46 -10.90
CA GLU A 281 -18.15 -10.14 -11.85
C GLU A 281 -16.75 -9.49 -11.85
N PRO A 282 -15.66 -10.28 -11.79
CA PRO A 282 -14.31 -9.75 -11.80
C PRO A 282 -13.98 -9.12 -13.16
N ASP A 283 -13.70 -7.81 -13.17
CA ASP A 283 -13.02 -7.16 -14.29
C ASP A 283 -11.51 -7.36 -14.15
N ARG A 284 -10.91 -7.94 -15.18
CA ARG A 284 -9.46 -8.19 -15.26
C ARG A 284 -8.78 -7.26 -16.28
N SER A 285 -9.40 -6.11 -16.59
CA SER A 285 -8.79 -5.11 -17.44
C SER A 285 -7.45 -4.64 -16.85
N LYS A 286 -6.41 -4.72 -17.69
CA LYS A 286 -5.04 -4.31 -17.34
C LYS A 286 -4.77 -2.83 -17.56
N ASP A 287 -5.59 -2.19 -18.39
CA ASP A 287 -5.35 -0.83 -18.86
C ASP A 287 -6.51 0.07 -18.46
N TRP A 288 -6.51 0.42 -17.17
CA TRP A 288 -7.51 1.32 -16.62
C TRP A 288 -7.38 2.75 -17.15
N ALA A 289 -6.21 3.14 -17.66
CA ALA A 289 -6.04 4.43 -18.34
C ALA A 289 -6.86 4.45 -19.64
N GLU A 290 -6.75 3.39 -20.46
CA GLU A 290 -7.58 3.25 -21.65
C GLU A 290 -9.07 3.09 -21.33
N ASP A 291 -9.41 2.42 -20.23
CA ASP A 291 -10.81 2.33 -19.82
C ASP A 291 -11.37 3.68 -19.35
N ALA A 292 -10.59 4.49 -18.64
CA ALA A 292 -10.97 5.87 -18.31
C ALA A 292 -11.20 6.69 -19.59
N ARG A 293 -10.30 6.61 -20.58
CA ARG A 293 -10.50 7.27 -21.89
C ARG A 293 -11.78 6.82 -22.58
N LYS A 294 -12.08 5.52 -22.56
CA LYS A 294 -13.32 4.98 -23.16
C LYS A 294 -14.56 5.53 -22.44
N LEU A 295 -14.55 5.58 -21.11
CA LEU A 295 -15.66 6.13 -20.31
C LEU A 295 -15.87 7.61 -20.62
N VAL A 296 -14.80 8.41 -20.68
CA VAL A 296 -14.84 9.82 -21.06
C VAL A 296 -15.40 10.01 -22.47
N ARG A 297 -14.84 9.30 -23.47
CA ARG A 297 -15.29 9.39 -24.87
C ARG A 297 -16.76 9.04 -25.06
N LYS A 298 -17.26 8.07 -24.30
CA LYS A 298 -18.68 7.66 -24.35
C LYS A 298 -19.59 8.52 -23.48
N LYS A 299 -19.03 9.41 -22.64
CA LYS A 299 -19.74 10.15 -21.60
C LYS A 299 -20.42 9.24 -20.57
N ASP A 300 -19.83 8.07 -20.32
CA ASP A 300 -20.28 7.05 -19.38
C ASP A 300 -19.48 7.05 -18.06
N HIS A 301 -18.54 7.99 -17.89
CA HIS A 301 -17.80 8.14 -16.63
C HIS A 301 -18.73 8.58 -15.49
N THR A 302 -18.37 8.23 -14.26
CA THR A 302 -19.11 8.69 -13.08
C THR A 302 -18.68 10.10 -12.72
N SER A 303 -19.62 11.03 -12.71
CA SER A 303 -19.27 12.44 -12.45
C SER A 303 -18.73 12.67 -11.05
N MET A 304 -17.90 13.70 -10.89
CA MET A 304 -17.31 14.07 -9.59
C MET A 304 -18.40 14.36 -8.55
N ILE A 305 -19.52 14.96 -8.96
CA ILE A 305 -20.67 15.20 -8.06
C ILE A 305 -21.26 13.89 -7.52
N LYS A 306 -21.35 12.85 -8.36
CA LYS A 306 -21.82 11.53 -7.92
C LYS A 306 -20.81 10.88 -6.97
N LEU A 307 -19.51 10.96 -7.29
CA LEU A 307 -18.45 10.45 -6.43
C LEU A 307 -18.42 11.12 -5.05
N LEU A 308 -18.62 12.44 -4.99
CA LEU A 308 -18.73 13.18 -3.72
C LEU A 308 -19.97 12.80 -2.89
N ALA A 309 -21.00 12.27 -3.54
CA ALA A 309 -22.26 11.90 -2.90
C ALA A 309 -22.33 10.42 -2.49
N ALA A 310 -21.36 9.60 -2.91
CA ALA A 310 -21.28 8.18 -2.59
C ALA A 310 -21.15 7.98 -1.07
N ARG A 311 -21.92 7.04 -0.53
CA ARG A 311 -22.03 6.77 0.92
C ARG A 311 -21.54 5.40 1.31
N GLY A 312 -21.44 4.47 0.37
CA GLY A 312 -20.90 3.14 0.63
C GLY A 312 -20.48 2.42 -0.65
N PRO A 313 -19.83 1.25 -0.52
CA PRO A 313 -19.24 0.53 -1.65
C PRO A 313 -20.25 0.19 -2.77
N ALA A 314 -21.53 0.01 -2.44
CA ALA A 314 -22.59 -0.24 -3.42
C ALA A 314 -22.82 0.93 -4.39
N ASP A 315 -22.42 2.15 -4.03
CA ASP A 315 -22.49 3.32 -4.91
C ASP A 315 -21.32 3.37 -5.92
N LEU A 316 -20.30 2.52 -5.75
CA LEU A 316 -19.12 2.45 -6.61
C LEU A 316 -19.15 1.21 -7.50
N ASP A 317 -19.85 1.34 -8.63
CA ASP A 317 -19.77 0.37 -9.70
C ASP A 317 -18.40 0.39 -10.40
N ARG A 318 -18.25 -0.39 -11.48
CA ARG A 318 -16.99 -0.44 -12.24
C ARG A 318 -16.60 0.93 -12.80
N ALA A 319 -17.55 1.68 -13.38
CA ALA A 319 -17.24 2.98 -13.97
C ALA A 319 -16.81 3.97 -12.89
N ALA A 320 -17.50 3.97 -11.74
CA ALA A 320 -17.14 4.79 -10.59
C ALA A 320 -15.74 4.46 -10.05
N ASN A 321 -15.37 3.18 -9.95
CA ASN A 321 -14.04 2.77 -9.50
C ASN A 321 -12.93 3.20 -10.49
N VAL A 322 -13.13 2.99 -11.79
CA VAL A 322 -12.16 3.44 -12.81
C VAL A 322 -12.04 4.97 -12.80
N THR A 323 -13.14 5.70 -12.66
CA THR A 323 -13.11 7.17 -12.57
C THR A 323 -12.44 7.64 -11.28
N ALA A 324 -12.75 7.06 -10.12
CA ALA A 324 -12.14 7.40 -8.83
C ALA A 324 -10.62 7.15 -8.82
N TRP A 325 -10.20 5.99 -9.35
CA TRP A 325 -8.78 5.69 -9.60
C TRP A 325 -8.14 6.73 -10.51
N SER A 326 -8.76 7.03 -11.67
CA SER A 326 -8.18 7.92 -12.67
C SER A 326 -8.06 9.37 -12.17
N ILE A 327 -9.05 9.87 -11.43
CA ILE A 327 -8.99 11.19 -10.77
C ILE A 327 -7.89 11.20 -9.72
N THR A 328 -7.77 10.14 -8.92
CA THR A 328 -6.72 10.04 -7.90
C THR A 328 -5.33 10.02 -8.54
N SER A 329 -5.13 9.24 -9.61
CA SER A 329 -3.89 9.25 -10.41
C SER A 329 -3.58 10.66 -10.93
N PHE A 330 -4.55 11.34 -11.53
CA PHE A 330 -4.40 12.70 -12.02
C PHE A 330 -3.94 13.67 -10.92
N LEU A 331 -4.58 13.64 -9.75
CA LEU A 331 -4.24 14.52 -8.65
C LEU A 331 -2.86 14.21 -8.06
N ILE A 332 -2.49 12.94 -7.92
CA ILE A 332 -1.16 12.54 -7.45
C ILE A 332 -0.07 12.96 -8.45
N GLU A 333 -0.31 12.77 -9.75
CA GLU A 333 0.71 12.98 -10.78
C GLU A 333 0.86 14.44 -11.20
N GLN A 334 -0.25 15.18 -11.31
CA GLN A 334 -0.25 16.55 -11.82
C GLN A 334 -0.33 17.60 -10.71
N HIS A 335 -0.83 17.24 -9.53
CA HIS A 335 -1.07 18.17 -8.43
C HIS A 335 -0.64 17.60 -7.06
N PRO A 336 0.57 17.02 -6.91
CA PRO A 336 0.96 16.29 -5.70
C PRO A 336 0.83 17.12 -4.42
N ASP A 337 1.30 18.37 -4.42
CA ASP A 337 1.26 19.26 -3.25
C ASP A 337 -0.18 19.62 -2.85
N ALA A 338 -1.05 19.85 -3.84
CA ALA A 338 -2.45 20.17 -3.58
C ALA A 338 -3.24 18.93 -3.12
N TYR A 339 -2.92 17.75 -3.68
CA TYR A 339 -3.52 16.50 -3.23
C TYR A 339 -3.12 16.14 -1.79
N ALA A 340 -1.84 16.31 -1.43
CA ALA A 340 -1.36 16.14 -0.05
C ALA A 340 -2.11 17.05 0.94
N LYS A 341 -2.28 18.34 0.58
CA LYS A 341 -3.06 19.30 1.37
C LYS A 341 -4.54 18.91 1.49
N LEU A 342 -5.15 18.44 0.40
CA LEU A 342 -6.54 17.98 0.41
C LEU A 342 -6.72 16.80 1.38
N ILE A 343 -5.87 15.78 1.30
CA ILE A 343 -5.91 14.63 2.24
C ILE A 343 -5.74 15.16 3.68
N GLY A 344 -4.73 16.01 3.91
CA GLY A 344 -4.46 16.61 5.21
C GLY A 344 -5.63 17.39 5.79
N ALA A 345 -6.36 18.15 4.96
CA ALA A 345 -7.53 18.92 5.37
C ALA A 345 -8.72 17.99 5.67
N VAL A 346 -8.97 17.02 4.79
CA VAL A 346 -10.05 16.02 4.95
C VAL A 346 -9.90 15.21 6.23
N LYS A 347 -8.67 14.89 6.64
CA LYS A 347 -8.37 14.11 7.86
C LYS A 347 -8.12 14.94 9.11
N ALA A 348 -8.05 16.28 9.02
CA ALA A 348 -7.79 17.16 10.17
C ALA A 348 -9.01 17.92 10.68
N GLN A 349 -10.24 17.52 10.29
CA GLN A 349 -11.43 18.25 10.71
C GLN A 349 -11.69 18.03 12.21
N LEU A 350 -11.73 19.13 12.96
CA LEU A 350 -12.08 19.15 14.38
C LEU A 350 -13.43 19.85 14.60
N ASP A 351 -14.15 19.46 15.65
CA ASP A 351 -15.31 20.19 16.15
C ASP A 351 -14.91 21.37 17.05
N GLU A 352 -15.91 22.08 17.59
CA GLU A 352 -15.69 23.25 18.46
C GLU A 352 -14.97 22.90 19.77
N GLN A 353 -15.00 21.62 20.18
CA GLN A 353 -14.35 21.08 21.36
C GLN A 353 -12.94 20.56 21.04
N GLY A 354 -12.52 20.59 19.77
CA GLY A 354 -11.22 20.12 19.32
C GLY A 354 -11.15 18.60 19.10
N TYR A 355 -12.29 17.90 19.04
CA TYR A 355 -12.35 16.48 18.71
C TYR A 355 -12.47 16.25 17.20
N PRO A 356 -11.81 15.22 16.65
CA PRO A 356 -11.95 14.87 15.24
C PRO A 356 -13.39 14.58 14.82
N THR A 357 -13.81 15.07 13.66
CA THR A 357 -15.18 14.89 13.15
C THR A 357 -15.25 14.89 11.63
N GLY A 358 -16.11 14.04 11.05
CA GLY A 358 -16.38 13.99 9.61
C GLY A 358 -17.70 14.67 9.19
N ARG A 359 -18.36 15.42 10.08
CA ARG A 359 -19.74 15.91 9.87
C ARG A 359 -19.90 16.83 8.65
N LYS A 360 -18.85 17.52 8.22
CA LYS A 360 -18.91 18.49 7.10
C LYS A 360 -18.07 18.07 5.89
N LEU A 361 -17.72 16.79 5.75
CA LEU A 361 -16.82 16.31 4.69
C LEU A 361 -17.24 16.71 3.27
N GLY A 362 -18.54 16.66 2.95
CA GLY A 362 -19.02 17.03 1.62
C GLY A 362 -18.85 18.53 1.31
N ALA A 363 -19.04 19.41 2.29
CA ALA A 363 -18.80 20.84 2.12
C ALA A 363 -17.30 21.15 2.10
N LEU A 364 -16.54 20.54 3.03
CA LEU A 364 -15.10 20.68 3.13
C LEU A 364 -14.39 20.36 1.82
N GLN A 365 -14.72 19.24 1.17
CA GLN A 365 -14.09 18.88 -0.10
C GLN A 365 -14.31 19.94 -1.18
N ARG A 366 -15.51 20.53 -1.27
CA ARG A 366 -15.80 21.60 -2.23
C ARG A 366 -15.05 22.89 -1.91
N ASP A 367 -14.94 23.21 -0.63
CA ASP A 367 -14.20 24.39 -0.18
C ASP A 367 -12.70 24.21 -0.46
N GLN A 368 -12.15 23.02 -0.21
CA GLN A 368 -10.77 22.68 -0.51
C GLN A 368 -10.49 22.66 -2.02
N PHE A 369 -11.43 22.20 -2.86
CA PHE A 369 -11.25 22.29 -4.31
C PHE A 369 -11.09 23.74 -4.79
N ARG A 370 -11.86 24.65 -4.20
CA ARG A 370 -11.75 26.09 -4.49
C ARG A 370 -10.46 26.69 -3.93
N GLU A 371 -10.08 26.33 -2.71
CA GLU A 371 -8.90 26.88 -2.06
C GLU A 371 -7.60 26.44 -2.76
N LEU A 372 -7.51 25.16 -3.12
CA LEU A 372 -6.26 24.56 -3.60
C LEU A 372 -6.08 24.69 -5.12
N TRP A 373 -7.18 24.74 -5.89
CA TRP A 373 -7.12 24.78 -7.35
C TRP A 373 -7.96 25.91 -7.98
N SER A 374 -8.70 26.69 -7.19
CA SER A 374 -9.76 27.58 -7.71
C SER A 374 -10.82 26.84 -8.54
N TRP A 375 -11.03 25.55 -8.26
CA TRP A 375 -11.97 24.70 -8.98
C TRP A 375 -13.25 24.44 -8.21
N THR A 376 -14.36 24.39 -8.94
CA THR A 376 -15.56 23.66 -8.54
C THR A 376 -15.40 22.16 -8.85
N PRO A 377 -16.24 21.28 -8.30
CA PRO A 377 -16.20 19.86 -8.67
C PRO A 377 -16.36 19.60 -10.18
N ILE A 378 -17.10 20.47 -10.89
CA ILE A 378 -17.29 20.39 -12.35
C ILE A 378 -15.97 20.75 -13.06
N GLN A 379 -15.30 21.82 -12.62
CA GLN A 379 -14.01 22.22 -13.21
C GLN A 379 -12.90 21.20 -12.94
N LEU A 380 -12.92 20.53 -11.78
CA LEU A 380 -12.02 19.41 -11.51
C LEU A 380 -12.27 18.26 -12.50
N GLU A 381 -13.53 17.93 -12.77
CA GLU A 381 -13.91 16.92 -13.77
C GLU A 381 -13.47 17.32 -15.18
N GLU A 382 -13.66 18.59 -15.58
CA GLU A 382 -13.21 19.11 -16.87
C GLU A 382 -11.68 19.02 -17.02
N ALA A 383 -10.93 19.43 -15.99
CA ALA A 383 -9.48 19.34 -15.97
C ALA A 383 -8.98 17.88 -16.05
N TRP A 384 -9.62 16.97 -15.30
CA TRP A 384 -9.33 15.55 -15.36
C TRP A 384 -9.65 14.95 -16.76
N ILE A 385 -10.78 15.32 -17.37
CA ILE A 385 -11.15 14.87 -18.72
C ILE A 385 -10.10 15.31 -19.75
N ALA A 386 -9.64 16.56 -19.68
CA ALA A 386 -8.57 17.06 -20.55
C ALA A 386 -7.30 16.22 -20.41
N TRP A 387 -6.87 15.95 -19.17
CA TRP A 387 -5.71 15.10 -18.88
C TRP A 387 -5.87 13.68 -19.42
N VAL A 388 -7.04 13.04 -19.23
CA VAL A 388 -7.33 11.69 -19.73
C VAL A 388 -7.22 11.63 -21.27
N ASN A 389 -7.67 12.69 -21.96
CA ASN A 389 -7.59 12.81 -23.41
C ASN A 389 -6.17 13.14 -23.92
N GLY A 390 -5.21 13.36 -23.04
CA GLY A 390 -3.84 13.76 -23.39
C GLY A 390 -3.74 15.21 -23.84
N GLU A 391 -4.73 16.05 -23.51
CA GLU A 391 -4.65 17.49 -23.67
C GLU A 391 -3.71 17.98 -22.56
N THR A 392 -2.59 18.60 -22.95
CA THR A 392 -1.69 19.21 -21.97
C THR A 392 -2.42 20.42 -21.41
N ALA A 393 -2.57 20.47 -20.08
CA ALA A 393 -2.94 21.71 -19.43
C ALA A 393 -1.90 22.76 -19.82
N GLU A 394 -2.30 23.77 -20.59
CA GLU A 394 -1.50 24.98 -20.69
C GLU A 394 -1.28 25.44 -19.25
N ALA A 395 -0.02 25.45 -18.83
CA ALA A 395 0.35 25.97 -17.53
C ALA A 395 -0.03 27.45 -17.54
N ASP A 396 -1.17 27.78 -16.95
CA ASP A 396 -1.47 29.13 -16.52
C ASP A 396 -0.44 29.48 -15.44
N SER A 397 0.67 30.04 -15.92
CA SER A 397 1.60 30.81 -15.14
C SER A 397 0.89 32.05 -14.64
N ASP A 398 0.75 32.17 -13.33
CA ASP A 398 0.80 33.45 -12.62
C ASP A 398 1.50 33.28 -11.28
#